data_AF-A0A8F9S2X2-F1
#
_entry.id   AF-A0A8F9S2X2-F1
#
_cell.length_a   1.000
_cell.length_b   1.000
_cell.length_c   1.000
_cell.angle_alpha   90.00
_cell.angle_beta   90.00
_cell.angle_gamma   90.00
#
_symmetry.space_group_name_H-M   'P 1'
#
loop_
_entity.id
_entity.type
_entity.pdbx_description
1 polymer ?
#
loop_
_entity_poly.entity_id
_entity_poly.type
_entity_poly.pdbx_seq_one_letter_code
_entity_poly.pdbx_strand_id
1 'polypeptide(L)'
;MASPGLYRRELPSPAIEFASPLGKKLFGEAHEQGTMEGFFKLISYYQTQSEPAYCGLATLSVVLNALAIDPGRKWKGPWRWFDESMLDCCEPLAQIKLEGITFGKVACLARCNGAKVEAFRSDKSSVDEFRKLVISCSQSEDSHVIVSYHRTPLNQTGIGHFSPLGGYHAEMDMVLVLDVARFKYPPHWVPLTLLWEGMSTIDQATGLRRGYMVISRLNRAPSILYTVSCRHEGWSRVAKFLTEDVPQLLKSEDLKDVQEVLSVVFKPPPSELRGLITWIAEVRRQEDGNLTLSDEEKGRLALKADILEQIRTTAVFKHVTRWLDSENSSSKTYANLGEEDTLAVLATCVCCQGADLLTGCGRLGLSSGKNCCQIEVKLVNVDSENPGTLVSGTVTTSGGSEEVEVLVPLCQREPSRLCLYNEGHCIEMHPCDADFLTVLLLALPFHTWSGFKEEKLRVDVLSLLATEDLPPLLQEEVLLLRDQFHFLMQRCGDV
;
A
#
# COMPACT_ATOMS: atom_id res chain seq x y z
N MET A 1 -32.87 26.60 11.46
CA MET A 1 -32.76 27.07 10.07
C MET A 1 -31.61 26.33 9.43
N ALA A 2 -31.77 25.76 8.23
CA ALA A 2 -30.65 25.18 7.50
C ALA A 2 -29.60 26.28 7.26
N SER A 3 -28.33 25.98 7.54
CA SER A 3 -27.22 26.86 7.20
C SER A 3 -27.25 27.13 5.68
N PRO A 4 -27.07 28.39 5.23
CA PRO A 4 -27.06 28.69 3.81
C PRO A 4 -25.92 27.94 3.10
N GLY A 5 -26.22 27.34 1.95
CA GLY A 5 -25.24 26.66 1.12
C GLY A 5 -24.19 27.64 0.56
N LEU A 6 -23.00 27.15 0.24
CA LEU A 6 -21.92 27.92 -0.39
C LEU A 6 -21.80 27.54 -1.87
N TYR A 7 -21.75 28.54 -2.76
CA TYR A 7 -21.50 28.34 -4.19
C TYR A 7 -20.19 29.01 -4.61
N ARG A 8 -19.15 28.20 -4.83
CA ARG A 8 -17.80 28.63 -5.22
C ARG A 8 -17.20 29.70 -4.30
N ARG A 9 -15.96 30.08 -4.58
CA ARG A 9 -15.26 31.23 -3.97
C ARG A 9 -14.54 31.98 -5.07
N GLU A 10 -14.47 33.30 -4.94
CA GLU A 10 -13.60 34.10 -5.80
C GLU A 10 -12.14 33.71 -5.54
N LEU A 11 -11.40 33.47 -6.63
CA LEU A 11 -10.00 33.14 -6.55
C LEU A 11 -9.21 34.41 -6.16
N PRO A 12 -8.54 34.43 -5.01
CA PRO A 12 -7.86 35.62 -4.51
C PRO A 12 -6.51 35.84 -5.24
N SER A 13 -6.12 37.10 -5.36
CA SER A 13 -4.77 37.49 -5.77
C SER A 13 -3.71 36.91 -4.81
N PRO A 14 -2.53 36.49 -5.29
CA PRO A 14 -2.00 36.63 -6.65
C PRO A 14 -2.31 35.47 -7.61
N ALA A 15 -3.22 34.57 -7.26
CA ALA A 15 -3.56 33.46 -8.15
C ALA A 15 -4.30 33.97 -9.42
N ILE A 16 -3.97 33.38 -10.56
CA ILE A 16 -4.55 33.73 -11.86
C ILE A 16 -5.40 32.56 -12.32
N GLU A 17 -6.71 32.77 -12.49
CA GLU A 17 -7.62 31.74 -12.98
C GLU A 17 -7.18 31.25 -14.37
N PHE A 18 -7.14 29.93 -14.55
CA PHE A 18 -6.70 29.29 -15.78
C PHE A 18 -7.50 29.74 -17.02
N ALA A 19 -8.82 29.87 -16.89
CA ALA A 19 -9.71 30.26 -17.98
C ALA A 19 -9.71 31.77 -18.29
N SER A 20 -9.03 32.59 -17.48
CA SER A 20 -8.90 34.04 -17.71
C SER A 20 -8.04 34.34 -18.94
N PRO A 21 -8.11 35.56 -19.54
CA PRO A 21 -7.24 35.94 -20.65
C PRO A 21 -5.75 35.78 -20.33
N LEU A 22 -5.34 36.16 -19.11
CA LEU A 22 -3.96 36.01 -18.68
C LEU A 22 -3.60 34.53 -18.44
N GLY A 23 -4.49 33.74 -17.83
CA GLY A 23 -4.28 32.31 -17.62
C GLY A 23 -4.11 31.52 -18.93
N LYS A 24 -4.88 31.87 -19.97
CA LYS A 24 -4.75 31.31 -21.32
C LYS A 24 -3.44 31.71 -21.98
N LYS A 25 -3.01 32.97 -21.79
CA LYS A 25 -1.72 33.45 -22.29
C LYS A 25 -0.56 32.65 -21.67
N LEU A 26 -0.55 32.53 -20.34
CA LEU A 26 0.45 31.73 -19.60
C LEU A 26 0.50 30.28 -20.07
N PHE A 27 -0.67 29.68 -20.35
CA PHE A 27 -0.73 28.32 -20.90
C PHE A 27 -0.09 28.25 -22.29
N GLY A 28 -0.41 29.19 -23.18
CA GLY A 28 0.18 29.23 -24.53
C GLY A 28 1.70 29.34 -24.48
N GLU A 29 2.22 30.28 -23.69
CA GLU A 29 3.66 30.50 -23.51
C GLU A 29 4.35 29.27 -22.90
N ALA A 30 3.76 28.66 -21.87
CA ALA A 30 4.29 27.44 -21.25
C ALA A 30 4.26 26.24 -22.21
N HIS A 31 3.21 26.12 -23.03
CA HIS A 31 3.10 25.05 -24.02
C HIS A 31 4.15 25.18 -25.13
N GLU A 32 4.39 26.41 -25.62
CA GLU A 32 5.48 26.69 -26.57
C GLU A 32 6.86 26.39 -25.97
N GLN A 33 7.02 26.52 -24.65
CA GLN A 33 8.23 26.17 -23.90
C GLN A 33 8.36 24.66 -23.60
N GLY A 34 7.37 23.84 -23.96
CA GLY A 34 7.36 22.40 -23.72
C GLY A 34 7.14 22.01 -22.25
N THR A 35 6.67 22.92 -21.39
CA THR A 35 6.45 22.69 -19.95
C THR A 35 4.97 22.48 -19.61
N MET A 36 4.22 21.90 -20.55
CA MET A 36 2.81 21.55 -20.41
C MET A 36 2.50 20.11 -20.85
N GLU A 37 3.50 19.25 -21.07
CA GLU A 37 3.28 17.89 -21.58
C GLU A 37 2.44 17.05 -20.59
N GLY A 38 2.76 17.15 -19.30
CA GLY A 38 2.01 16.47 -18.24
C GLY A 38 0.54 16.92 -18.15
N PHE A 39 0.21 18.14 -18.60
CA PHE A 39 -1.15 18.68 -18.56
C PHE A 39 -2.14 17.82 -19.34
N PHE A 40 -1.76 17.38 -20.54
CA PHE A 40 -2.68 16.68 -21.45
C PHE A 40 -3.12 15.32 -20.91
N LYS A 41 -2.21 14.62 -20.21
CA LYS A 41 -2.57 13.41 -19.46
C LYS A 41 -3.48 13.75 -18.30
N LEU A 42 -3.08 14.66 -17.42
CA LEU A 42 -3.83 14.98 -16.21
C LEU A 42 -5.26 15.49 -16.50
N ILE A 43 -5.43 16.36 -17.50
CA ILE A 43 -6.74 16.94 -17.83
C ILE A 43 -7.72 15.89 -18.36
N SER A 44 -7.22 14.83 -19.02
CA SER A 44 -8.03 13.72 -19.53
C SER A 44 -8.69 12.91 -18.42
N TYR A 45 -8.14 12.97 -17.20
CA TYR A 45 -8.62 12.23 -16.03
C TYR A 45 -9.07 13.15 -14.89
N TYR A 46 -9.08 14.46 -15.11
CA TYR A 46 -9.32 15.45 -14.07
C TYR A 46 -10.74 15.37 -13.49
N GLN A 47 -10.82 15.10 -12.19
CA GLN A 47 -12.10 14.89 -11.49
C GLN A 47 -12.31 15.86 -10.32
N THR A 48 -13.56 15.94 -9.86
CA THR A 48 -13.92 16.67 -8.64
C THR A 48 -13.84 15.70 -7.47
N GLN A 49 -13.21 16.11 -6.36
CA GLN A 49 -13.24 15.29 -5.14
C GLN A 49 -14.68 15.02 -4.69
N SER A 50 -14.99 13.75 -4.43
CA SER A 50 -16.36 13.30 -4.11
C SER A 50 -16.83 13.73 -2.72
N GLU A 51 -15.88 13.92 -1.80
CA GLU A 51 -16.11 14.40 -0.44
C GLU A 51 -15.18 15.58 -0.13
N PRO A 52 -15.57 16.54 0.75
CA PRO A 52 -14.71 17.66 1.14
C PRO A 52 -13.33 17.25 1.70
N ALA A 53 -13.23 16.06 2.31
CA ALA A 53 -11.99 15.53 2.87
C ALA A 53 -11.15 14.70 1.87
N TYR A 54 -11.70 14.37 0.69
CA TYR A 54 -11.08 13.42 -0.27
C TYR A 54 -10.10 14.07 -1.26
N CYS A 55 -9.62 15.29 -1.02
CA CYS A 55 -8.70 15.94 -1.95
C CYS A 55 -7.43 15.12 -2.25
N GLY A 56 -6.88 14.40 -1.27
CA GLY A 56 -5.75 13.49 -1.49
C GLY A 56 -6.09 12.31 -2.40
N LEU A 57 -7.27 11.71 -2.23
CA LEU A 57 -7.73 10.54 -2.97
C LEU A 57 -8.05 10.93 -4.42
N ALA A 58 -8.77 12.05 -4.59
CA ALA A 58 -9.10 12.59 -5.90
C ALA A 58 -7.86 12.99 -6.69
N THR A 59 -6.87 13.58 -6.01
CA THR A 59 -5.60 13.92 -6.63
C THR A 59 -4.84 12.67 -7.08
N LEU A 60 -4.81 11.65 -6.23
CA LEU A 60 -4.10 10.43 -6.51
C LEU A 60 -4.77 9.61 -7.62
N SER A 61 -6.10 9.49 -7.64
CA SER A 61 -6.82 8.79 -8.72
C SER A 61 -6.57 9.43 -10.08
N VAL A 62 -6.57 10.77 -10.16
CA VAL A 62 -6.22 11.52 -11.39
C VAL A 62 -4.82 11.12 -11.86
N VAL A 63 -3.83 11.12 -10.95
CA VAL A 63 -2.43 10.83 -11.30
C VAL A 63 -2.21 9.36 -11.66
N LEU A 64 -2.81 8.42 -10.94
CA LEU A 64 -2.68 6.98 -11.24
C LEU A 64 -3.29 6.62 -12.61
N ASN A 65 -4.47 7.18 -12.92
CA ASN A 65 -5.10 7.02 -14.23
C ASN A 65 -4.29 7.74 -15.33
N ALA A 66 -3.72 8.92 -15.06
CA ALA A 66 -2.83 9.64 -15.98
C ALA A 66 -1.59 8.84 -16.36
N LEU A 67 -1.01 8.13 -15.39
CA LEU A 67 0.10 7.20 -15.59
C LEU A 67 -0.33 5.85 -16.18
N ALA A 68 -1.62 5.65 -16.48
CA ALA A 68 -2.22 4.41 -16.92
C ALA A 68 -1.72 3.19 -16.12
N ILE A 69 -1.70 3.33 -14.79
CA ILE A 69 -1.45 2.22 -13.87
C ILE A 69 -2.76 1.43 -13.77
N ASP A 70 -2.67 0.11 -13.88
CA ASP A 70 -3.82 -0.77 -13.74
C ASP A 70 -4.07 -1.05 -12.25
N PRO A 71 -5.29 -0.78 -11.72
CA PRO A 71 -5.62 -1.12 -10.33
C PRO A 71 -5.64 -2.63 -10.05
N GLY A 72 -5.62 -3.49 -11.07
CA GLY A 72 -5.64 -4.95 -10.90
C GLY A 72 -6.97 -5.50 -10.36
N ARG A 73 -7.97 -4.63 -10.15
CA ARG A 73 -9.30 -4.98 -9.65
C ARG A 73 -10.39 -4.15 -10.35
N LYS A 74 -11.57 -4.75 -10.50
CA LYS A 74 -12.73 -4.12 -11.17
C LYS A 74 -13.29 -2.97 -10.34
N TRP A 75 -13.58 -1.85 -11.00
CA TRP A 75 -14.31 -0.72 -10.42
C TRP A 75 -15.82 -0.87 -10.62
N LYS A 76 -16.25 -0.95 -11.89
CA LYS A 76 -17.67 -1.03 -12.30
C LYS A 76 -17.81 -1.98 -13.50
N GLY A 77 -18.62 -3.03 -13.36
CA GLY A 77 -18.77 -4.06 -14.39
C GLY A 77 -17.39 -4.61 -14.83
N PRO A 78 -17.11 -4.74 -16.14
CA PRO A 78 -15.83 -5.27 -16.62
C PRO A 78 -14.66 -4.26 -16.51
N TRP A 79 -14.92 -3.01 -16.11
CA TRP A 79 -13.94 -1.93 -16.19
C TRP A 79 -13.04 -1.87 -14.96
N ARG A 80 -11.73 -1.82 -15.19
CA ARG A 80 -10.70 -1.48 -14.20
C ARG A 80 -10.37 0.00 -14.31
N TRP A 81 -10.44 0.71 -13.18
CA TRP A 81 -10.25 2.15 -13.14
C TRP A 81 -9.90 2.61 -11.72
N PHE A 82 -9.03 3.60 -11.54
CA PHE A 82 -8.86 4.18 -10.20
C PHE A 82 -9.98 5.18 -9.90
N ASP A 83 -10.72 4.87 -8.85
CA ASP A 83 -11.70 5.75 -8.21
C ASP A 83 -11.31 6.01 -6.75
N GLU A 84 -11.81 7.10 -6.16
CA GLU A 84 -11.52 7.47 -4.77
C GLU A 84 -11.89 6.35 -3.78
N SER A 85 -12.95 5.59 -4.07
CA SER A 85 -13.38 4.44 -3.27
C SER A 85 -12.39 3.26 -3.27
N MET A 86 -11.40 3.27 -4.16
CA MET A 86 -10.40 2.22 -4.29
C MET A 86 -9.07 2.56 -3.61
N LEU A 87 -9.01 3.66 -2.87
CA LEU A 87 -7.78 4.17 -2.26
C LEU A 87 -7.84 4.04 -0.73
N ASP A 88 -7.96 2.80 -0.27
CA ASP A 88 -8.20 2.42 1.13
C ASP A 88 -7.03 1.61 1.76
N CYS A 89 -5.94 1.36 1.02
CA CYS A 89 -4.87 0.44 1.42
C CYS A 89 -4.05 0.89 2.65
N CYS A 90 -4.01 2.18 2.98
CA CYS A 90 -3.19 2.72 4.09
C CYS A 90 -4.03 3.39 5.18
N GLU A 91 -5.27 3.78 4.87
CA GLU A 91 -6.20 4.42 5.79
C GLU A 91 -7.63 4.03 5.40
N PRO A 92 -8.52 3.65 6.34
CA PRO A 92 -9.91 3.37 6.03
C PRO A 92 -10.64 4.60 5.48
N LEU A 93 -11.47 4.43 4.45
CA LEU A 93 -12.21 5.54 3.82
C LEU A 93 -13.08 6.32 4.82
N ALA A 94 -13.66 5.63 5.80
CA ALA A 94 -14.46 6.25 6.85
C ALA A 94 -13.65 7.25 7.69
N GLN A 95 -12.40 6.93 8.02
CA GLN A 95 -11.50 7.83 8.74
C GLN A 95 -11.07 9.00 7.87
N ILE A 96 -10.73 8.74 6.60
CA ILE A 96 -10.38 9.77 5.62
C ILE A 96 -11.53 10.77 5.45
N LYS A 97 -12.77 10.29 5.46
CA LYS A 97 -13.95 11.15 5.33
C LYS A 97 -14.12 12.10 6.52
N LEU A 98 -13.70 11.69 7.71
CA LEU A 98 -13.79 12.48 8.94
C LEU A 98 -12.62 13.47 9.07
N GLU A 99 -11.40 13.02 8.84
CA GLU A 99 -10.18 13.76 9.22
C GLU A 99 -9.35 14.23 8.02
N GLY A 100 -9.64 13.73 6.81
CA GLY A 100 -8.77 13.87 5.65
C GLY A 100 -7.64 12.86 5.68
N ILE A 101 -6.57 13.14 4.94
CA ILE A 101 -5.43 12.24 4.81
C ILE A 101 -4.11 13.00 4.91
N THR A 102 -3.12 12.40 5.57
CA THR A 102 -1.79 13.00 5.77
C THR A 102 -0.89 12.78 4.56
N PHE A 103 0.18 13.57 4.46
CA PHE A 103 1.15 13.47 3.36
C PHE A 103 1.78 12.08 3.24
N GLY A 104 2.18 11.48 4.38
CA GLY A 104 2.74 10.12 4.41
C GLY A 104 1.73 9.08 3.91
N LYS A 105 0.47 9.19 4.34
CA LYS A 105 -0.59 8.25 3.94
C LYS A 105 -0.94 8.36 2.45
N VAL A 106 -0.97 9.56 1.86
CA VAL A 106 -1.12 9.70 0.39
C VAL A 106 0.06 9.04 -0.35
N ALA A 107 1.28 9.22 0.12
CA ALA A 107 2.46 8.61 -0.49
C ALA A 107 2.43 7.07 -0.37
N CYS A 108 1.94 6.55 0.77
CA CYS A 108 1.67 5.12 0.96
C CYS A 108 0.60 4.60 0.00
N LEU A 109 -0.54 5.31 -0.12
CA LEU A 109 -1.62 4.95 -1.06
C LEU A 109 -1.11 4.87 -2.50
N ALA A 110 -0.24 5.79 -2.90
CA ALA A 110 0.33 5.77 -4.25
C ALA A 110 1.19 4.51 -4.48
N ARG A 111 2.03 4.13 -3.51
CA ARG A 111 2.91 2.94 -3.64
C ARG A 111 2.15 1.63 -3.63
N CYS A 112 1.20 1.46 -2.70
CA CYS A 112 0.43 0.22 -2.61
C CYS A 112 -0.40 -0.04 -3.88
N ASN A 113 -0.71 1.02 -4.64
CA ASN A 113 -1.42 0.97 -5.91
C ASN A 113 -0.46 0.96 -7.12
N GLY A 114 0.80 0.58 -6.93
CA GLY A 114 1.75 0.28 -8.01
C GLY A 114 2.52 1.48 -8.57
N ALA A 115 2.42 2.66 -7.96
CA ALA A 115 3.22 3.81 -8.39
C ALA A 115 4.61 3.86 -7.73
N LYS A 116 5.60 4.36 -8.47
CA LYS A 116 6.86 4.81 -7.88
C LYS A 116 6.65 6.19 -7.28
N VAL A 117 7.12 6.38 -6.04
CA VAL A 117 6.88 7.61 -5.27
C VAL A 117 8.20 8.15 -4.72
N GLU A 118 8.49 9.41 -5.05
CA GLU A 118 9.57 10.20 -4.46
C GLU A 118 8.96 11.38 -3.71
N ALA A 119 8.87 11.24 -2.38
CA ALA A 119 8.19 12.19 -1.51
C ALA A 119 9.19 13.09 -0.76
N PHE A 120 8.94 14.40 -0.78
CA PHE A 120 9.82 15.43 -0.24
C PHE A 120 9.04 16.37 0.67
N ARG A 121 9.32 16.32 1.97
CA ARG A 121 8.87 17.34 2.92
C ARG A 121 9.66 18.62 2.67
N SER A 122 9.03 19.78 2.86
CA SER A 122 9.65 21.07 2.55
C SER A 122 10.89 21.38 3.40
N ASP A 123 11.02 20.84 4.61
CA ASP A 123 12.22 20.94 5.46
C ASP A 123 13.34 19.95 5.09
N LYS A 124 13.06 19.00 4.19
CA LYS A 124 14.02 18.01 3.67
C LYS A 124 14.36 18.27 2.19
N SER A 125 13.92 19.40 1.64
CA SER A 125 14.16 19.82 0.27
C SER A 125 14.37 21.34 0.21
N SER A 126 14.49 21.90 -0.99
CA SER A 126 14.59 23.34 -1.23
C SER A 126 13.63 23.77 -2.33
N VAL A 127 13.32 25.07 -2.37
CA VAL A 127 12.50 25.64 -3.44
C VAL A 127 13.12 25.45 -4.83
N ASP A 128 14.45 25.43 -4.93
CA ASP A 128 15.16 25.24 -6.19
C ASP A 128 15.08 23.79 -6.67
N GLU A 129 15.21 22.82 -5.77
CA GLU A 129 15.01 21.41 -6.12
C GLU A 129 13.55 21.12 -6.48
N PHE A 130 12.60 21.74 -5.76
CA PHE A 130 11.18 21.68 -6.13
C PHE A 130 10.94 22.23 -7.54
N ARG A 131 11.47 23.42 -7.86
CA ARG A 131 11.36 24.01 -9.20
C ARG A 131 11.94 23.12 -10.27
N LYS A 132 13.13 22.57 -10.05
CA LYS A 132 13.78 21.64 -10.98
C LYS A 132 12.92 20.41 -11.26
N LEU A 133 12.36 19.79 -10.22
CA LEU A 133 11.49 18.61 -10.36
C LEU A 133 10.16 18.95 -11.05
N VAL A 134 9.57 20.11 -10.73
CA VAL A 134 8.36 20.61 -11.41
C VAL A 134 8.60 20.80 -12.90
N ILE A 135 9.70 21.44 -13.29
CA ILE A 135 10.07 21.62 -14.70
C ILE A 135 10.22 20.26 -15.37
N SER A 136 11.02 19.37 -14.78
CA SER A 136 11.26 18.03 -15.33
C SER A 136 9.99 17.21 -15.52
N CYS A 137 9.06 17.24 -14.54
CA CYS A 137 7.80 16.51 -14.64
C CYS A 137 6.84 17.17 -15.65
N SER A 138 6.87 18.51 -15.76
CA SER A 138 6.01 19.25 -16.70
C SER A 138 6.40 19.00 -18.16
N GLN A 139 7.63 18.56 -18.42
CA GLN A 139 8.16 18.15 -19.73
C GLN A 139 7.95 16.66 -20.03
N SER A 140 7.27 15.92 -19.15
CA SER A 140 7.14 14.46 -19.20
C SER A 140 5.66 14.05 -19.14
N GLU A 141 5.31 12.98 -19.85
CA GLU A 141 4.02 12.30 -19.69
C GLU A 141 4.08 11.15 -18.66
N ASP A 142 5.27 10.66 -18.33
CA ASP A 142 5.48 9.49 -17.47
C ASP A 142 5.64 9.81 -15.97
N SER A 143 5.57 11.09 -15.60
CA SER A 143 5.71 11.53 -14.21
C SER A 143 4.90 12.80 -13.93
N HIS A 144 4.36 12.87 -12.71
CA HIS A 144 3.52 13.98 -12.27
C HIS A 144 3.86 14.39 -10.84
N VAL A 145 3.66 15.68 -10.53
CA VAL A 145 3.87 16.22 -9.19
C VAL A 145 2.52 16.36 -8.49
N ILE A 146 2.42 15.82 -7.27
CA ILE A 146 1.35 16.09 -6.32
C ILE A 146 1.91 17.01 -5.24
N VAL A 147 1.20 18.08 -4.92
CA VAL A 147 1.55 18.98 -3.81
C VAL A 147 0.59 18.81 -2.64
N SER A 148 1.12 18.85 -1.43
CA SER A 148 0.38 19.02 -0.18
C SER A 148 0.71 20.41 0.36
N TYR A 149 -0.27 21.30 0.43
CA TYR A 149 -0.04 22.68 0.81
C TYR A 149 -1.16 23.21 1.69
N HIS A 150 -0.88 24.25 2.47
CA HIS A 150 -1.90 24.99 3.18
C HIS A 150 -2.44 26.12 2.31
N ARG A 151 -3.76 26.32 2.31
CA ARG A 151 -4.41 27.33 1.47
C ARG A 151 -4.22 28.77 1.95
N THR A 152 -4.01 28.98 3.24
CA THR A 152 -3.87 30.34 3.83
C THR A 152 -2.76 31.19 3.23
N PRO A 153 -1.51 30.71 3.01
CA PRO A 153 -0.50 31.53 2.33
C PRO A 153 -0.92 31.98 0.92
N LEU A 154 -1.75 31.20 0.23
CA LEU A 154 -2.31 31.55 -1.09
C LEU A 154 -3.56 32.44 -0.99
N ASN A 155 -3.88 32.98 0.19
CA ASN A 155 -5.11 33.73 0.52
C ASN A 155 -6.41 32.94 0.29
N GLN A 156 -6.32 31.63 0.07
CA GLN A 156 -7.48 30.79 -0.20
C GLN A 156 -8.13 30.33 1.11
N THR A 157 -9.44 30.13 1.08
CA THR A 157 -10.17 29.60 2.24
C THR A 157 -9.87 28.12 2.44
N GLY A 158 -9.88 27.65 3.69
CA GLY A 158 -9.56 26.26 4.06
C GLY A 158 -8.14 26.09 4.59
N ILE A 159 -7.81 24.85 4.96
CA ILE A 159 -6.55 24.48 5.60
C ILE A 159 -5.64 23.70 4.63
N GLY A 160 -5.22 22.48 4.97
CA GLY A 160 -4.46 21.59 4.10
C GLY A 160 -5.24 21.14 2.86
N HIS A 161 -4.53 20.97 1.75
CA HIS A 161 -5.09 20.52 0.48
C HIS A 161 -4.07 19.77 -0.36
N PHE A 162 -4.55 18.86 -1.21
CA PHE A 162 -3.77 18.15 -2.22
C PHE A 162 -4.28 18.45 -3.61
N SER A 163 -3.38 18.60 -4.58
CA SER A 163 -3.71 18.71 -6.00
C SER A 163 -2.50 18.35 -6.87
N PRO A 164 -2.71 17.84 -8.10
CA PRO A 164 -1.63 17.68 -9.05
C PRO A 164 -1.24 19.02 -9.68
N LEU A 165 0.01 19.13 -10.11
CA LEU A 165 0.49 20.25 -10.92
C LEU A 165 0.38 19.91 -12.39
N GLY A 166 -0.29 20.77 -13.16
CA GLY A 166 -0.54 20.58 -14.59
C GLY A 166 0.60 21.07 -15.47
N GLY A 167 1.44 22.00 -15.00
CA GLY A 167 2.55 22.53 -15.79
C GLY A 167 3.23 23.72 -15.14
N TYR A 168 4.21 24.28 -15.85
CA TYR A 168 5.09 25.34 -15.37
C TYR A 168 5.28 26.43 -16.42
N HIS A 169 5.32 27.69 -15.99
CA HIS A 169 5.59 28.83 -16.84
C HIS A 169 6.87 29.54 -16.37
N ALA A 170 7.92 29.51 -17.20
CA ALA A 170 9.26 29.91 -16.78
C ALA A 170 9.42 31.42 -16.53
N GLU A 171 8.88 32.27 -17.41
CA GLU A 171 9.14 33.72 -17.34
C GLU A 171 8.53 34.38 -16.10
N MET A 172 7.39 33.86 -15.63
CA MET A 172 6.71 34.36 -14.43
C MET A 172 6.96 33.48 -13.19
N ASP A 173 7.71 32.39 -13.32
CA ASP A 173 7.92 31.37 -12.28
C ASP A 173 6.59 30.90 -11.64
N MET A 174 5.64 30.51 -12.49
CA MET A 174 4.28 30.12 -12.08
C MET A 174 4.04 28.62 -12.31
N VAL A 175 3.25 28.01 -11.44
CA VAL A 175 2.79 26.62 -11.58
C VAL A 175 1.28 26.56 -11.72
N LEU A 176 0.80 25.66 -12.59
CA LEU A 176 -0.63 25.43 -12.76
C LEU A 176 -1.11 24.37 -11.76
N VAL A 177 -1.95 24.78 -10.81
CA VAL A 177 -2.61 23.86 -9.87
C VAL A 177 -3.94 23.39 -10.46
N LEU A 178 -4.09 22.08 -10.62
CA LEU A 178 -5.35 21.45 -11.04
C LEU A 178 -6.20 21.13 -9.79
N ASP A 179 -6.82 22.17 -9.22
CA ASP A 179 -7.55 22.10 -7.95
C ASP A 179 -8.75 21.13 -7.98
N VAL A 180 -8.60 19.96 -7.37
CA VAL A 180 -9.65 18.91 -7.32
C VAL A 180 -10.89 19.34 -6.52
N ALA A 181 -10.82 20.40 -5.72
CA ALA A 181 -11.98 21.05 -5.10
C ALA A 181 -12.71 21.96 -6.12
N ARG A 182 -13.09 21.41 -7.27
CA ARG A 182 -13.65 22.15 -8.42
C ARG A 182 -14.96 22.88 -8.13
N PHE A 183 -15.68 22.47 -7.08
CA PHE A 183 -16.86 23.17 -6.56
C PHE A 183 -16.51 24.48 -5.83
N LYS A 184 -15.23 24.69 -5.50
CA LYS A 184 -14.71 25.81 -4.72
C LYS A 184 -13.88 26.78 -5.57
N TYR A 185 -12.80 26.29 -6.17
CA TYR A 185 -11.87 27.08 -7.00
C TYR A 185 -11.63 26.40 -8.35
N PRO A 186 -11.44 27.17 -9.44
CA PRO A 186 -11.04 26.63 -10.74
C PRO A 186 -9.55 26.23 -10.73
N PRO A 187 -9.05 25.52 -11.77
CA PRO A 187 -7.62 25.46 -12.03
C PRO A 187 -7.03 26.86 -12.10
N HIS A 188 -5.83 27.04 -11.57
CA HIS A 188 -5.24 28.36 -11.44
C HIS A 188 -3.71 28.32 -11.42
N TRP A 189 -3.10 29.38 -11.94
CA TRP A 189 -1.68 29.62 -11.83
C TRP A 189 -1.36 30.31 -10.50
N VAL A 190 -0.33 29.84 -9.81
CA VAL A 190 0.24 30.51 -8.63
C VAL A 190 1.75 30.68 -8.76
N PRO A 191 2.36 31.71 -8.15
CA PRO A 191 3.81 31.80 -8.06
C PRO A 191 4.38 30.57 -7.35
N LEU A 192 5.44 29.99 -7.90
CA LEU A 192 6.05 28.76 -7.36
C LEU A 192 6.52 28.95 -5.93
N THR A 193 7.13 30.10 -5.63
CA THR A 193 7.58 30.47 -4.28
C THR A 193 6.43 30.59 -3.29
N LEU A 194 5.26 31.10 -3.71
CA LEU A 194 4.07 31.17 -2.86
C LEU A 194 3.49 29.78 -2.56
N LEU A 195 3.49 28.89 -3.55
CA LEU A 195 3.11 27.50 -3.33
C LEU A 195 4.09 26.82 -2.36
N TRP A 196 5.39 27.09 -2.49
CA TRP A 196 6.43 26.62 -1.57
C TRP A 196 6.20 27.09 -0.13
N GLU A 197 5.80 28.35 0.09
CA GLU A 197 5.39 28.82 1.41
C GLU A 197 4.19 28.03 1.96
N GLY A 198 3.20 27.74 1.11
CA GLY A 198 2.07 26.85 1.42
C GLY A 198 2.52 25.46 1.87
N MET A 199 3.50 24.86 1.20
CA MET A 199 4.08 23.56 1.55
C MET A 199 5.02 23.62 2.77
N SER A 200 5.56 24.79 3.08
CA SER A 200 6.44 25.05 4.22
C SER A 200 5.69 25.16 5.55
N THR A 201 4.37 24.99 5.56
CA THR A 201 3.57 25.00 6.78
C THR A 201 3.55 23.64 7.49
N ILE A 202 3.37 23.65 8.80
CA ILE A 202 3.19 22.44 9.61
C ILE A 202 1.77 21.91 9.44
N ASP A 203 1.65 20.61 9.24
CA ASP A 203 0.39 19.88 9.35
C ASP A 203 0.13 19.54 10.82
N GLN A 204 -0.98 20.02 11.37
CA GLN A 204 -1.27 19.89 12.81
C GLN A 204 -1.54 18.45 13.21
N ALA A 205 -2.02 17.60 12.29
CA ALA A 205 -2.27 16.19 12.56
C ALA A 205 -0.99 15.39 12.81
N THR A 206 0.14 15.83 12.24
CA THR A 206 1.41 15.08 12.26
C THR A 206 2.54 15.82 12.96
N GLY A 207 2.45 17.14 13.09
CA GLY A 207 3.55 17.98 13.56
C GLY A 207 4.69 18.14 12.55
N LEU A 208 4.61 17.51 11.37
CA LEU A 208 5.60 17.65 10.30
C LEU A 208 5.18 18.69 9.26
N ARG A 209 6.14 19.17 8.48
CA ARG A 209 5.84 20.07 7.37
C ARG A 209 5.11 19.35 6.24
N ARG A 210 4.35 20.08 5.43
CA ARG A 210 3.83 19.55 4.17
C ARG A 210 4.94 19.46 3.12
N GLY A 211 4.59 19.28 1.84
CA GLY A 211 5.59 19.03 0.80
C GLY A 211 5.00 18.63 -0.53
N TYR A 212 5.81 17.98 -1.35
CA TYR A 212 5.44 17.50 -2.68
C TYR A 212 5.93 16.07 -2.90
N MET A 213 5.33 15.38 -3.85
CA MET A 213 5.74 14.05 -4.27
C MET A 213 5.74 13.94 -5.78
N VAL A 214 6.79 13.33 -6.33
CA VAL A 214 6.87 12.93 -7.73
C VAL A 214 6.36 11.51 -7.84
N ILE A 215 5.35 11.31 -8.69
CA ILE A 215 4.71 10.03 -8.95
C ILE A 215 5.02 9.64 -10.39
N SER A 216 5.51 8.42 -10.59
CA SER A 216 5.73 7.85 -11.92
C SER A 216 5.29 6.39 -11.96
N ARG A 217 5.18 5.83 -13.16
CA ARG A 217 4.95 4.37 -13.29
C ARG A 217 6.16 3.62 -12.72
N LEU A 218 5.91 2.53 -12.00
CA LEU A 218 6.95 1.57 -11.66
C LEU A 218 7.23 0.71 -12.90
N ASN A 219 8.45 0.71 -13.43
CA ASN A 219 8.82 -0.10 -14.60
C ASN A 219 9.04 -1.59 -14.25
N ARG A 220 8.27 -2.11 -13.29
CA ARG A 220 8.32 -3.48 -12.77
C ARG A 220 6.92 -3.88 -12.32
N ALA A 221 6.63 -5.18 -12.36
CA ALA A 221 5.36 -5.71 -11.86
C ALA A 221 5.22 -5.44 -10.35
N PRO A 222 4.01 -5.16 -9.84
CA PRO A 222 3.79 -5.04 -8.41
C PRO A 222 3.98 -6.40 -7.71
N SER A 223 4.18 -6.35 -6.39
CA SER A 223 4.21 -7.55 -5.54
C SER A 223 2.94 -8.36 -5.77
N ILE A 224 3.07 -9.69 -5.84
CA ILE A 224 1.92 -10.57 -6.09
C ILE A 224 1.50 -11.34 -4.83
N LEU A 225 2.41 -11.50 -3.87
CA LEU A 225 2.20 -12.36 -2.71
C LEU A 225 1.90 -11.56 -1.45
N TYR A 226 2.76 -10.62 -1.09
CA TYR A 226 2.65 -9.81 0.11
C TYR A 226 2.86 -8.32 -0.18
N THR A 227 2.26 -7.47 0.64
CA THR A 227 2.53 -6.03 0.67
C THR A 227 2.73 -5.58 2.10
N VAL A 228 3.59 -4.60 2.32
CA VAL A 228 3.71 -3.96 3.63
C VAL A 228 2.47 -3.08 3.84
N SER A 229 1.84 -3.24 5.00
CA SER A 229 0.62 -2.54 5.40
C SER A 229 0.91 -1.66 6.61
N CYS A 230 0.40 -0.44 6.54
CA CYS A 230 0.38 0.51 7.64
C CYS A 230 -1.03 0.80 8.16
N ARG A 231 -2.04 0.02 7.74
CA ARG A 231 -3.44 0.26 8.12
C ARG A 231 -3.68 0.23 9.63
N HIS A 232 -2.83 -0.47 10.37
CA HIS A 232 -2.96 -0.66 11.81
C HIS A 232 -2.09 0.35 12.56
N GLU A 233 -2.64 1.05 13.56
CA GLU A 233 -1.91 2.04 14.39
C GLU A 233 -0.61 1.49 15.02
N GLY A 234 -0.54 0.17 15.25
CA GLY A 234 0.63 -0.51 15.79
C GLY A 234 1.80 -0.67 14.82
N TRP A 235 1.63 -0.40 13.52
CA TRP A 235 2.69 -0.62 12.52
C TRP A 235 3.99 0.12 12.89
N SER A 236 3.88 1.35 13.43
CA SER A 236 5.02 2.18 13.83
C SER A 236 5.80 1.57 14.99
N ARG A 237 5.11 0.93 15.95
CA ARG A 237 5.73 0.20 17.06
C ARG A 237 6.45 -1.04 16.55
N VAL A 238 5.83 -1.78 15.63
CA VAL A 238 6.43 -2.96 15.01
C VAL A 238 7.67 -2.57 14.20
N ALA A 239 7.58 -1.51 13.39
CA ALA A 239 8.71 -1.00 12.63
C ALA A 239 9.86 -0.61 13.56
N LYS A 240 9.60 0.18 14.60
CA LYS A 240 10.59 0.58 15.61
C LYS A 240 11.24 -0.64 16.27
N PHE A 241 10.43 -1.61 16.68
CA PHE A 241 10.94 -2.85 17.29
C PHE A 241 11.92 -3.56 16.35
N LEU A 242 11.57 -3.73 15.08
CA LEU A 242 12.40 -4.42 14.08
C LEU A 242 13.66 -3.64 13.71
N THR A 243 13.64 -2.31 13.74
CA THR A 243 14.77 -1.47 13.29
C THR A 243 15.68 -0.98 14.41
N GLU A 244 15.16 -0.85 15.63
CA GLU A 244 15.89 -0.30 16.77
C GLU A 244 16.08 -1.34 17.88
N ASP A 245 15.00 -2.00 18.30
CA ASP A 245 15.04 -2.90 19.46
C ASP A 245 15.75 -4.22 19.12
N VAL A 246 15.43 -4.85 17.97
CA VAL A 246 16.07 -6.10 17.54
C VAL A 246 17.60 -5.96 17.46
N PRO A 247 18.19 -4.95 16.79
CA PRO A 247 19.64 -4.74 16.84
C PRO A 247 20.22 -4.63 18.26
N GLN A 248 19.50 -3.99 19.19
CA GLN A 248 19.95 -3.88 20.59
C GLN A 248 19.90 -5.23 21.31
N LEU A 249 18.84 -6.02 21.07
CA LEU A 249 18.69 -7.36 21.66
C LEU A 249 19.75 -8.33 21.14
N LEU A 250 20.01 -8.33 19.83
CA LEU A 250 21.09 -9.12 19.22
C LEU A 250 22.47 -8.76 19.78
N LYS A 251 22.62 -7.52 20.28
CA LYS A 251 23.85 -7.03 20.92
C LYS A 251 23.93 -7.36 22.40
N SER A 252 22.82 -7.41 23.12
CA SER A 252 22.81 -7.67 24.57
C SER A 252 22.95 -9.16 24.89
N GLU A 253 22.33 -10.04 24.11
CA GLU A 253 22.29 -11.47 24.36
C GLU A 253 23.55 -12.21 23.87
N ASP A 254 23.79 -13.41 24.40
CA ASP A 254 24.89 -14.31 24.01
C ASP A 254 24.31 -15.48 23.21
N LEU A 255 24.01 -15.20 21.94
CA LEU A 255 23.29 -16.09 21.04
C LEU A 255 24.26 -17.08 20.39
N LYS A 256 23.88 -18.36 20.37
CA LYS A 256 24.74 -19.48 19.92
C LYS A 256 24.37 -20.02 18.55
N ASP A 257 23.09 -19.89 18.17
CA ASP A 257 22.59 -20.43 16.92
C ASP A 257 21.40 -19.63 16.37
N VAL A 258 20.98 -19.97 15.15
CA VAL A 258 19.88 -19.33 14.43
C VAL A 258 18.53 -19.47 15.17
N GLN A 259 18.32 -20.52 15.96
CA GLN A 259 17.07 -20.74 16.69
C GLN A 259 16.93 -19.77 17.88
N GLU A 260 18.03 -19.47 18.56
CA GLU A 260 18.08 -18.43 19.59
C GLU A 260 17.83 -17.04 18.98
N VAL A 261 18.37 -16.77 17.79
CA VAL A 261 18.08 -15.53 17.03
C VAL A 261 16.59 -15.39 16.72
N LEU A 262 15.95 -16.45 16.22
CA LEU A 262 14.51 -16.44 15.94
C LEU A 262 13.68 -16.19 17.21
N SER A 263 14.12 -16.74 18.34
CA SER A 263 13.49 -16.49 19.64
C SER A 263 13.58 -15.02 20.05
N VAL A 264 14.74 -14.37 19.87
CA VAL A 264 14.89 -12.94 20.17
C VAL A 264 13.98 -12.07 19.29
N VAL A 265 13.89 -12.38 18.00
CA VAL A 265 13.10 -11.58 17.06
C VAL A 265 11.59 -11.77 17.27
N PHE A 266 11.15 -12.97 17.66
CA PHE A 266 9.73 -13.32 17.66
C PHE A 266 9.15 -13.73 19.02
N LYS A 267 9.86 -13.59 20.15
CA LYS A 267 9.36 -14.00 21.47
C LYS A 267 9.55 -12.94 22.58
N PRO A 268 8.46 -12.33 23.08
CA PRO A 268 7.13 -12.26 22.46
C PRO A 268 7.17 -11.33 21.25
N PRO A 269 6.49 -11.66 20.14
CA PRO A 269 6.39 -10.72 19.04
C PRO A 269 5.44 -9.59 19.48
N PRO A 270 5.60 -8.36 18.95
CA PRO A 270 4.55 -7.37 19.06
C PRO A 270 3.21 -7.97 18.59
N SER A 271 2.12 -7.73 19.32
CA SER A 271 0.78 -8.27 18.98
C SER A 271 0.33 -7.91 17.56
N GLU A 272 0.89 -6.85 17.00
CA GLU A 272 0.57 -6.30 15.69
C GLU A 272 1.52 -6.74 14.57
N LEU A 273 2.50 -7.62 14.85
CA LEU A 273 3.49 -8.06 13.86
C LEU A 273 2.85 -8.62 12.59
N ARG A 274 1.77 -9.39 12.74
CA ARG A 274 1.01 -9.97 11.61
C ARG A 274 0.31 -8.93 10.74
N GLY A 275 0.09 -7.72 11.26
CA GLY A 275 -0.51 -6.61 10.53
C GLY A 275 0.49 -5.84 9.64
N LEU A 276 1.79 -6.11 9.77
CA LEU A 276 2.85 -5.38 9.08
C LEU A 276 2.99 -5.79 7.61
N ILE A 277 2.92 -7.07 7.29
CA ILE A 277 2.81 -7.55 5.90
C ILE A 277 1.48 -8.28 5.73
N THR A 278 0.75 -7.90 4.71
CA THR A 278 -0.56 -8.47 4.38
C THR A 278 -0.45 -9.28 3.10
N TRP A 279 -1.03 -10.48 3.13
CA TRP A 279 -1.25 -11.26 1.92
C TRP A 279 -2.07 -10.48 0.90
N ILE A 280 -1.71 -10.55 -0.38
CA ILE A 280 -2.49 -9.93 -1.44
C ILE A 280 -3.60 -10.91 -1.84
N ALA A 281 -4.83 -10.63 -1.45
CA ALA A 281 -5.99 -11.45 -1.78
C ALA A 281 -6.46 -11.21 -3.23
N GLU A 282 -6.70 -12.29 -3.98
CA GLU A 282 -7.31 -12.23 -5.32
C GLU A 282 -8.84 -12.23 -5.19
N VAL A 283 -9.43 -11.06 -5.05
CA VAL A 283 -10.88 -10.92 -4.82
C VAL A 283 -11.64 -10.89 -6.14
N ARG A 284 -12.63 -11.78 -6.30
CA ARG A 284 -13.60 -11.79 -7.40
C ARG A 284 -14.92 -11.18 -6.93
N ARG A 285 -15.59 -10.45 -7.82
CA ARG A 285 -16.98 -10.00 -7.61
C ARG A 285 -17.92 -10.98 -8.32
N GLN A 286 -18.97 -11.39 -7.63
CA GLN A 286 -19.94 -12.39 -8.11
C GLN A 286 -20.72 -11.96 -9.38
N GLU A 287 -20.67 -10.69 -9.78
CA GLU A 287 -21.25 -10.21 -11.06
C GLU A 287 -20.80 -11.04 -12.28
N ASP A 288 -19.70 -11.79 -12.15
CA ASP A 288 -19.18 -12.65 -13.21
C ASP A 288 -19.95 -13.97 -13.40
N GLY A 289 -20.74 -14.46 -12.43
CA GLY A 289 -21.65 -15.63 -12.54
C GLY A 289 -21.04 -16.97 -13.03
N ASN A 290 -19.77 -16.97 -13.43
CA ASN A 290 -19.07 -18.03 -14.12
C ASN A 290 -17.93 -18.51 -13.22
N LEU A 291 -17.96 -19.80 -12.89
CA LEU A 291 -16.91 -20.49 -12.12
C LEU A 291 -15.59 -20.64 -12.92
N THR A 292 -15.56 -20.20 -14.18
CA THR A 292 -14.38 -20.25 -15.05
C THR A 292 -13.46 -19.08 -14.76
N LEU A 293 -12.21 -19.39 -14.40
CA LEU A 293 -11.14 -18.40 -14.24
C LEU A 293 -10.67 -17.87 -15.60
N SER A 294 -10.42 -16.57 -15.67
CA SER A 294 -9.72 -15.93 -16.79
C SER A 294 -8.25 -16.33 -16.82
N ASP A 295 -7.62 -16.27 -18.00
CA ASP A 295 -6.19 -16.58 -18.16
C ASP A 295 -5.29 -15.70 -17.25
N GLU A 296 -5.71 -14.46 -16.98
CA GLU A 296 -5.03 -13.54 -16.07
C GLU A 296 -5.10 -14.02 -14.60
N GLU A 297 -6.28 -14.47 -14.15
CA GLU A 297 -6.48 -15.05 -12.81
C GLU A 297 -5.69 -16.36 -12.66
N LYS A 298 -5.72 -17.23 -13.68
CA LYS A 298 -4.93 -18.47 -13.69
C LYS A 298 -3.43 -18.18 -13.59
N GLY A 299 -2.93 -17.25 -14.40
CA GLY A 299 -1.52 -16.85 -14.39
C GLY A 299 -1.08 -16.28 -13.05
N ARG A 300 -1.89 -15.42 -12.40
CA ARG A 300 -1.59 -14.91 -11.07
C ARG A 300 -1.56 -16.00 -10.00
N LEU A 301 -2.51 -16.93 -10.03
CA LEU A 301 -2.53 -18.04 -9.07
C LEU A 301 -1.33 -18.96 -9.21
N ALA A 302 -0.95 -19.31 -10.44
CA ALA A 302 0.24 -20.10 -10.72
C ALA A 302 1.49 -19.39 -10.17
N LEU A 303 1.64 -18.09 -10.44
CA LEU A 303 2.79 -17.33 -9.96
C LEU A 303 2.85 -17.26 -8.42
N LYS A 304 1.70 -17.10 -7.73
CA LYS A 304 1.66 -17.17 -6.26
C LYS A 304 2.07 -18.54 -5.73
N ALA A 305 1.61 -19.61 -6.37
CA ALA A 305 1.97 -20.97 -6.00
C ALA A 305 3.48 -21.22 -6.17
N ASP A 306 4.06 -20.77 -7.29
CA ASP A 306 5.50 -20.89 -7.56
C ASP A 306 6.35 -20.12 -6.53
N ILE A 307 5.94 -18.90 -6.15
CA ILE A 307 6.66 -18.13 -5.12
C ILE A 307 6.57 -18.83 -3.76
N LEU A 308 5.39 -19.35 -3.37
CA LEU A 308 5.23 -20.13 -2.14
C LEU A 308 6.11 -21.38 -2.13
N GLU A 309 6.20 -22.09 -3.25
CA GLU A 309 7.12 -23.22 -3.40
C GLU A 309 8.57 -22.77 -3.21
N GLN A 310 8.98 -21.68 -3.88
CA GLN A 310 10.33 -21.13 -3.73
C GLN A 310 10.64 -20.76 -2.27
N ILE A 311 9.72 -20.12 -1.55
CA ILE A 311 9.86 -19.80 -0.11
C ILE A 311 10.21 -21.06 0.68
N ARG A 312 9.51 -22.16 0.42
CA ARG A 312 9.64 -23.43 1.14
C ARG A 312 10.91 -24.20 0.85
N THR A 313 11.56 -23.91 -0.28
CA THR A 313 12.86 -24.50 -0.61
C THR A 313 14.02 -23.81 0.11
N THR A 314 13.81 -22.60 0.65
CA THR A 314 14.87 -21.82 1.30
C THR A 314 15.39 -22.46 2.58
N ALA A 315 16.66 -22.19 2.91
CA ALA A 315 17.26 -22.61 4.18
C ALA A 315 16.62 -21.90 5.38
N VAL A 316 16.22 -20.62 5.23
CA VAL A 316 15.50 -19.85 6.26
C VAL A 316 14.19 -20.56 6.64
N PHE A 317 13.40 -20.99 5.66
CA PHE A 317 12.14 -21.71 5.91
C PHE A 317 12.33 -22.96 6.78
N LYS A 318 13.40 -23.72 6.53
CA LYS A 318 13.74 -24.90 7.36
C LYS A 318 14.04 -24.51 8.81
N HIS A 319 14.78 -23.42 9.02
CA HIS A 319 15.08 -22.91 10.36
C HIS A 319 13.84 -22.39 11.08
N VAL A 320 12.95 -21.68 10.38
CA VAL A 320 11.67 -21.18 10.91
C VAL A 320 10.76 -22.35 11.31
N THR A 321 10.63 -23.36 10.44
CA THR A 321 9.78 -24.53 10.70
C THR A 321 10.26 -25.31 11.92
N ARG A 322 11.58 -25.57 12.00
CA ARG A 322 12.20 -26.24 13.15
C ARG A 322 12.00 -25.46 14.46
N TRP A 323 12.07 -24.13 14.39
CA TRP A 323 11.86 -23.28 15.55
C TRP A 323 10.39 -23.34 16.02
N LEU A 324 9.43 -23.21 15.10
CA LEU A 324 7.99 -23.35 15.40
C LEU A 324 7.66 -24.72 16.02
N ASP A 325 8.24 -25.80 15.48
CA ASP A 325 8.07 -27.16 16.02
C ASP A 325 8.60 -27.29 17.46
N SER A 326 9.74 -26.64 17.75
CA SER A 326 10.35 -26.67 19.09
C SER A 326 9.54 -25.89 20.14
N GLU A 327 8.90 -24.79 19.72
CA GLU A 327 8.09 -23.93 20.58
C GLU A 327 6.75 -24.59 20.95
N ASN A 328 6.12 -25.28 20.00
CA ASN A 328 4.90 -26.07 20.23
C ASN A 328 5.09 -27.17 21.28
N SER A 329 6.33 -27.64 21.51
CA SER A 329 6.64 -28.68 22.50
C SER A 329 6.89 -28.16 23.92
N SER A 330 7.19 -26.86 24.10
CA SER A 330 7.75 -26.32 25.35
C SER A 330 6.99 -25.16 25.98
N SER A 331 6.01 -24.54 25.32
CA SER A 331 5.10 -23.60 25.98
C SER A 331 3.78 -23.41 25.21
N LYS A 332 2.64 -23.39 25.93
CA LYS A 332 1.29 -23.09 25.39
C LYS A 332 1.11 -21.61 24.98
N THR A 333 2.17 -20.95 24.51
CA THR A 333 2.13 -19.50 24.22
C THR A 333 1.62 -19.21 22.80
N TYR A 334 1.80 -20.15 21.86
CA TYR A 334 1.24 -20.06 20.50
C TYR A 334 -0.23 -20.51 20.40
N ALA A 335 -0.79 -21.10 21.47
CA ALA A 335 -2.18 -21.58 21.51
C ALA A 335 -3.26 -20.48 21.50
N ASN A 336 -2.87 -19.20 21.45
CA ASN A 336 -3.82 -18.07 21.32
C ASN A 336 -4.03 -17.60 19.86
N LEU A 337 -3.46 -18.30 18.88
CA LEU A 337 -3.89 -18.23 17.47
C LEU A 337 -4.81 -19.41 17.17
N GLY A 338 -6.00 -19.40 17.78
CA GLY A 338 -7.18 -20.18 17.40
C GLY A 338 -6.98 -21.63 16.95
N GLU A 339 -6.88 -22.58 17.90
CA GLU A 339 -7.26 -23.97 17.65
C GLU A 339 -8.80 -24.09 17.58
N GLU A 340 -9.39 -23.65 16.47
CA GLU A 340 -10.73 -24.04 16.02
C GLU A 340 -10.71 -24.04 14.48
N ASP A 341 -11.08 -25.17 13.86
CA ASP A 341 -11.12 -25.45 12.42
C ASP A 341 -10.29 -24.51 11.52
N THR A 342 -9.00 -24.82 11.35
CA THR A 342 -7.97 -24.00 10.66
C THR A 342 -8.42 -23.54 9.27
N LEU A 343 -9.24 -24.35 8.58
CA LEU A 343 -9.79 -24.03 7.28
C LEU A 343 -10.86 -22.93 7.36
N ALA A 344 -11.78 -23.03 8.32
CA ALA A 344 -12.85 -22.06 8.51
C ALA A 344 -12.30 -20.72 9.00
N VAL A 345 -11.29 -20.71 9.89
CA VAL A 345 -10.66 -19.47 10.37
C VAL A 345 -9.86 -18.78 9.26
N LEU A 346 -9.10 -19.53 8.45
CA LEU A 346 -8.38 -18.96 7.31
C LEU A 346 -9.34 -18.47 6.23
N ALA A 347 -10.34 -19.26 5.88
CA ALA A 347 -11.37 -18.85 4.93
C ALA A 347 -12.15 -17.63 5.43
N THR A 348 -12.45 -17.54 6.73
CA THR A 348 -13.00 -16.34 7.38
C THR A 348 -12.07 -15.16 7.19
N CYS A 349 -10.78 -15.31 7.53
CA CYS A 349 -9.79 -14.24 7.44
C CYS A 349 -9.64 -13.70 6.02
N VAL A 350 -9.60 -14.61 5.03
CA VAL A 350 -9.45 -14.29 3.61
C VAL A 350 -10.72 -13.66 3.07
N CYS A 351 -11.92 -14.17 3.39
CA CYS A 351 -13.20 -13.57 3.00
C CYS A 351 -13.42 -12.21 3.67
N CYS A 352 -13.08 -12.04 4.96
CA CYS A 352 -13.12 -10.75 5.62
C CYS A 352 -12.14 -9.76 4.99
N GLN A 353 -10.93 -10.20 4.61
CA GLN A 353 -9.99 -9.35 3.89
C GLN A 353 -10.53 -8.94 2.51
N GLY A 354 -11.15 -9.87 1.78
CA GLY A 354 -11.79 -9.59 0.50
C GLY A 354 -12.97 -8.62 0.65
N ALA A 355 -13.79 -8.79 1.68
CA ALA A 355 -14.88 -7.87 2.00
C ALA A 355 -14.38 -6.49 2.37
N ASP A 356 -13.30 -6.37 3.15
CA ASP A 356 -12.69 -5.10 3.48
C ASP A 356 -12.18 -4.39 2.21
N LEU A 357 -11.59 -5.13 1.26
CA LEU A 357 -11.16 -4.60 -0.04
C LEU A 357 -12.33 -4.16 -0.93
N LEU A 358 -13.50 -4.81 -0.83
CA LEU A 358 -14.69 -4.49 -1.62
C LEU A 358 -15.49 -3.32 -1.04
N THR A 359 -15.61 -3.28 0.30
CA THR A 359 -16.44 -2.30 1.03
C THR A 359 -15.67 -1.06 1.47
N GLY A 360 -14.33 -1.06 1.38
CA GLY A 360 -13.46 0.02 1.87
C GLY A 360 -13.55 0.24 3.39
N CYS A 361 -14.17 -0.69 4.14
CA CYS A 361 -14.33 -0.63 5.59
C CYS A 361 -13.16 -1.34 6.27
N GLY A 362 -12.16 -0.58 6.71
CA GLY A 362 -10.99 -1.10 7.41
C GLY A 362 -11.32 -1.90 8.68
N ARG A 363 -10.38 -2.79 9.05
CA ARG A 363 -10.36 -3.54 10.31
C ARG A 363 -10.32 -2.58 11.51
N LEU A 364 -11.49 -2.21 12.03
CA LEU A 364 -11.62 -2.16 13.48
C LEU A 364 -11.31 -3.58 13.97
N GLY A 365 -10.52 -3.69 15.04
CA GLY A 365 -10.09 -4.99 15.57
C GLY A 365 -11.25 -5.97 15.75
N LEU A 366 -10.93 -7.22 16.07
CA LEU A 366 -11.85 -8.34 16.35
C LEU A 366 -12.99 -8.06 17.38
N SER A 367 -13.24 -6.82 17.77
CA SER A 367 -14.28 -6.35 18.68
C SER A 367 -15.33 -5.40 18.08
N SER A 368 -15.40 -5.11 16.76
CA SER A 368 -16.55 -4.37 16.20
C SER A 368 -17.30 -5.11 15.08
N GLY A 369 -18.14 -6.07 15.48
CA GLY A 369 -19.45 -6.30 14.87
C GLY A 369 -19.56 -6.73 13.40
N LYS A 370 -18.47 -7.12 12.72
CA LYS A 370 -18.56 -7.85 11.43
C LYS A 370 -18.49 -9.34 11.71
N ASN A 371 -19.57 -10.08 11.41
CA ASN A 371 -19.56 -11.54 11.42
C ASN A 371 -19.54 -12.02 9.97
N CYS A 372 -18.50 -12.77 9.60
CA CYS A 372 -18.55 -13.62 8.41
C CYS A 372 -19.51 -14.77 8.74
N CYS A 373 -20.64 -14.83 8.05
CA CYS A 373 -21.66 -15.86 8.29
C CYS A 373 -21.80 -16.66 7.00
N GLN A 374 -21.65 -17.98 7.08
CA GLN A 374 -21.66 -18.91 5.93
C GLN A 374 -20.43 -18.77 5.02
N ILE A 375 -19.44 -19.63 5.26
CA ILE A 375 -18.24 -19.76 4.44
C ILE A 375 -18.35 -21.08 3.68
N GLU A 376 -18.22 -21.01 2.37
CA GLU A 376 -18.26 -22.15 1.47
C GLU A 376 -16.93 -22.24 0.72
N VAL A 377 -16.10 -23.22 1.07
CA VAL A 377 -14.84 -23.47 0.36
C VAL A 377 -15.14 -24.37 -0.85
N LYS A 378 -14.95 -23.85 -2.07
CA LYS A 378 -15.10 -24.60 -3.32
C LYS A 378 -13.72 -24.85 -3.93
N LEU A 379 -13.41 -26.10 -4.24
CA LEU A 379 -12.25 -26.42 -5.06
C LEU A 379 -12.55 -26.01 -6.51
N VAL A 380 -11.66 -25.21 -7.10
CA VAL A 380 -11.76 -24.81 -8.51
C VAL A 380 -10.54 -25.31 -9.23
N ASN A 381 -10.75 -26.24 -10.16
CA ASN A 381 -9.66 -26.75 -10.99
C ASN A 381 -9.18 -25.62 -11.92
N VAL A 382 -7.99 -25.09 -11.63
CA VAL A 382 -7.35 -24.05 -12.44
C VAL A 382 -6.84 -24.68 -13.75
N ASP A 383 -6.28 -25.89 -13.70
CA ASP A 383 -6.07 -26.88 -14.79
C ASP A 383 -5.65 -28.26 -14.19
N SER A 384 -5.42 -29.30 -15.01
CA SER A 384 -5.11 -30.68 -14.56
C SER A 384 -3.78 -30.86 -13.82
N GLU A 385 -2.89 -29.86 -13.86
CA GLU A 385 -1.56 -29.91 -13.23
C GLU A 385 -1.43 -28.99 -11.99
N ASN A 386 -2.29 -27.97 -11.85
CA ASN A 386 -2.26 -27.03 -10.73
C ASN A 386 -3.69 -26.79 -10.21
N PRO A 387 -4.11 -27.38 -9.08
CA PRO A 387 -5.41 -27.06 -8.50
C PRO A 387 -5.36 -25.68 -7.82
N GLY A 388 -6.47 -24.95 -7.81
CA GLY A 388 -6.64 -23.75 -6.98
C GLY A 388 -7.84 -23.90 -6.05
N THR A 389 -7.90 -23.11 -4.98
CA THR A 389 -9.08 -23.10 -4.10
C THR A 389 -9.80 -21.77 -4.28
N LEU A 390 -11.08 -21.82 -4.65
CA LEU A 390 -11.98 -20.68 -4.58
C LEU A 390 -12.64 -20.70 -3.20
N VAL A 391 -12.23 -19.78 -2.34
CA VAL A 391 -12.90 -19.57 -1.07
C VAL A 391 -14.04 -18.59 -1.30
N SER A 392 -15.28 -19.07 -1.20
CA SER A 392 -16.48 -18.23 -1.21
C SER A 392 -16.94 -18.01 0.23
N GLY A 393 -17.36 -16.80 0.57
CA GLY A 393 -17.95 -16.54 1.87
C GLY A 393 -18.86 -15.33 1.84
N THR A 394 -19.95 -15.41 2.59
CA THR A 394 -20.88 -14.30 2.75
C THR A 394 -20.45 -13.46 3.95
N VAL A 395 -20.19 -12.18 3.73
CA VAL A 395 -19.80 -11.25 4.79
C VAL A 395 -21.00 -10.37 5.11
N THR A 396 -21.48 -10.46 6.35
CA THR A 396 -22.53 -9.57 6.84
C THR A 396 -21.92 -8.34 7.48
N THR A 397 -22.28 -7.16 6.97
CA THR A 397 -21.91 -5.86 7.53
C THR A 397 -23.17 -5.12 8.01
N SER A 398 -23.01 -4.08 8.82
CA SER A 398 -24.12 -3.24 9.32
C SER A 398 -24.93 -2.56 8.20
N GLY A 399 -24.47 -2.58 6.95
CA GLY A 399 -25.14 -2.03 5.77
C GLY A 399 -25.76 -3.08 4.83
N GLY A 400 -25.62 -4.38 5.09
CA GLY A 400 -26.10 -5.46 4.21
C GLY A 400 -25.19 -6.70 4.20
N SER A 401 -25.59 -7.74 3.48
CA SER A 401 -24.78 -8.94 3.20
C SER A 401 -24.14 -8.83 1.81
N GLU A 402 -22.82 -9.02 1.72
CA GLU A 402 -22.11 -9.14 0.44
C GLU A 402 -21.46 -10.51 0.32
N GLU A 403 -21.60 -11.16 -0.84
CA GLU A 403 -20.87 -12.38 -1.16
C GLU A 403 -19.49 -12.01 -1.71
N VAL A 404 -18.46 -12.62 -1.11
CA VAL A 404 -17.06 -12.38 -1.47
C VAL A 404 -16.44 -13.69 -1.91
N GLU A 405 -15.91 -13.69 -3.12
CA GLU A 405 -15.11 -14.77 -3.66
C GLU A 405 -13.63 -14.38 -3.60
N VAL A 406 -12.78 -15.24 -3.05
CA VAL A 406 -11.33 -15.04 -3.03
C VAL A 406 -10.62 -16.27 -3.55
N LEU A 407 -9.68 -16.07 -4.47
CA LEU A 407 -8.84 -17.14 -4.98
C LEU A 407 -7.59 -17.31 -4.11
N VAL A 408 -7.33 -18.55 -3.72
CA VAL A 408 -6.17 -18.95 -2.92
C VAL A 408 -5.40 -20.05 -3.66
N PRO A 409 -4.08 -19.91 -3.85
CA PRO A 409 -3.27 -20.95 -4.47
C PRO A 409 -3.21 -22.20 -3.58
N LEU A 410 -3.24 -23.38 -4.19
CA LEU A 410 -2.89 -24.64 -3.52
C LEU A 410 -1.44 -24.98 -3.84
N CYS A 411 -0.64 -25.34 -2.83
CA CYS A 411 0.57 -26.13 -3.07
C CYS A 411 0.32 -27.56 -2.59
N GLN A 412 0.60 -28.54 -3.45
CA GLN A 412 0.61 -29.94 -3.03
C GLN A 412 1.91 -30.23 -2.28
N ARG A 413 1.83 -30.94 -1.14
CA ARG A 413 3.00 -31.48 -0.44
C ARG A 413 2.77 -32.93 -0.03
N GLU A 414 3.86 -33.68 0.10
CA GLU A 414 3.90 -34.95 0.83
C GLU A 414 3.46 -34.75 2.29
N PRO A 415 2.86 -35.76 2.92
CA PRO A 415 2.15 -35.61 4.18
C PRO A 415 3.05 -35.11 5.31
N SER A 416 2.75 -33.89 5.80
CA SER A 416 3.27 -33.36 7.05
C SER A 416 2.20 -33.50 8.15
N ARG A 417 2.62 -33.48 9.42
CA ARG A 417 1.73 -33.69 10.60
C ARG A 417 0.63 -32.64 10.77
N LEU A 418 0.59 -31.59 9.93
CA LEU A 418 -0.32 -30.44 10.03
C LEU A 418 -1.46 -30.47 8.98
N CYS A 419 -1.60 -31.54 8.20
CA CYS A 419 -2.67 -31.63 7.20
C CYS A 419 -3.99 -32.20 7.75
N LEU A 420 -5.10 -31.67 7.23
CA LEU A 420 -6.39 -32.35 7.26
C LEU A 420 -6.53 -33.23 6.01
N TYR A 421 -7.05 -34.44 6.20
CA TYR A 421 -7.34 -35.41 5.15
C TYR A 421 -8.73 -35.15 4.57
N ASN A 422 -8.83 -34.92 3.27
CA ASN A 422 -10.06 -35.13 2.52
C ASN A 422 -9.75 -35.94 1.26
N GLU A 423 -10.45 -37.05 1.06
CA GLU A 423 -10.31 -37.95 -0.11
C GLU A 423 -8.86 -38.39 -0.44
N GLY A 424 -7.99 -38.54 0.56
CA GLY A 424 -6.63 -39.06 0.38
C GLY A 424 -5.55 -38.03 0.02
N HIS A 425 -5.87 -36.73 0.01
CA HIS A 425 -4.92 -35.65 -0.25
C HIS A 425 -4.75 -34.73 0.98
N CYS A 426 -3.49 -34.36 1.29
CA CYS A 426 -3.12 -33.30 2.25
C CYS A 426 -3.52 -31.94 1.68
N ILE A 427 -4.39 -31.19 2.36
CA ILE A 427 -4.71 -29.81 1.96
C ILE A 427 -4.24 -28.87 3.08
N GLU A 428 -3.10 -28.22 2.88
CA GLU A 428 -2.64 -27.10 3.71
C GLU A 428 -2.97 -25.80 2.96
N MET A 429 -3.83 -24.94 3.54
CA MET A 429 -4.17 -23.66 2.89
C MET A 429 -3.10 -22.60 3.15
N HIS A 430 -2.85 -21.73 2.18
CA HIS A 430 -1.73 -20.80 2.17
C HIS A 430 -2.16 -19.34 2.28
N PRO A 431 -1.29 -18.47 2.81
CA PRO A 431 0.03 -18.76 3.42
C PRO A 431 -0.06 -19.22 4.88
N CYS A 432 0.84 -20.12 5.32
CA CYS A 432 0.97 -20.51 6.72
C CYS A 432 1.91 -19.56 7.49
N ASP A 433 1.97 -19.67 8.82
CA ASP A 433 2.81 -18.78 9.64
C ASP A 433 4.30 -18.93 9.32
N ALA A 434 4.75 -20.12 8.91
CA ALA A 434 6.14 -20.33 8.47
C ALA A 434 6.46 -19.58 7.17
N ASP A 435 5.52 -19.54 6.20
CA ASP A 435 5.68 -18.78 4.96
C ASP A 435 5.81 -17.28 5.29
N PHE A 436 4.90 -16.77 6.14
CA PHE A 436 4.89 -15.37 6.59
C PHE A 436 6.20 -14.98 7.27
N LEU A 437 6.65 -15.74 8.28
CA LEU A 437 7.85 -15.41 9.04
C LEU A 437 9.10 -15.49 8.15
N THR A 438 9.15 -16.45 7.23
CA THR A 438 10.26 -16.58 6.28
C THR A 438 10.36 -15.35 5.38
N VAL A 439 9.25 -14.92 4.77
CA VAL A 439 9.23 -13.74 3.90
C VAL A 439 9.55 -12.48 4.69
N LEU A 440 9.00 -12.34 5.91
CA LEU A 440 9.31 -11.23 6.79
C LEU A 440 10.82 -11.14 7.05
N LEU A 441 11.47 -12.23 7.48
CA LEU A 441 12.90 -12.28 7.74
C LEU A 441 13.73 -11.88 6.51
N LEU A 442 13.39 -12.43 5.34
CA LEU A 442 14.05 -12.09 4.07
C LEU A 442 13.86 -10.61 3.72
N ALA A 443 12.70 -10.03 4.01
CA ALA A 443 12.37 -8.65 3.69
C ALA A 443 12.90 -7.62 4.69
N LEU A 444 13.39 -8.03 5.87
CA LEU A 444 13.89 -7.10 6.88
C LEU A 444 15.14 -6.34 6.39
N PRO A 445 15.27 -5.03 6.70
CA PRO A 445 16.45 -4.25 6.35
C PRO A 445 17.75 -4.81 6.96
N PHE A 446 18.87 -4.68 6.24
CA PHE A 446 20.17 -5.16 6.72
C PHE A 446 20.61 -4.60 8.09
N HIS A 447 20.20 -3.37 8.42
CA HIS A 447 20.55 -2.76 9.71
C HIS A 447 19.90 -3.47 10.90
N THR A 448 18.77 -4.16 10.72
CA THR A 448 18.13 -5.01 11.73
C THR A 448 19.11 -6.06 12.27
N TRP A 449 20.03 -6.51 11.42
CA TRP A 449 21.01 -7.57 11.70
C TRP A 449 22.39 -7.03 12.12
N SER A 450 22.51 -5.74 12.46
CA SER A 450 23.81 -5.13 12.77
C SER A 450 24.34 -5.42 14.19
N GLY A 451 23.49 -5.95 15.07
CA GLY A 451 23.75 -6.07 16.51
C GLY A 451 24.62 -7.25 16.97
N PHE A 452 24.88 -8.24 16.12
CA PHE A 452 25.53 -9.50 16.54
C PHE A 452 26.90 -9.29 17.20
N LYS A 453 27.13 -9.96 18.35
CA LYS A 453 28.44 -10.04 19.00
C LYS A 453 29.38 -11.04 18.31
N GLU A 454 28.88 -12.23 17.98
CA GLU A 454 29.67 -13.30 17.38
C GLU A 454 29.68 -13.17 15.86
N GLU A 455 30.85 -12.90 15.28
CA GLU A 455 31.00 -12.68 13.84
C GLU A 455 30.65 -13.92 13.01
N LYS A 456 30.90 -15.13 13.54
CA LYS A 456 30.54 -16.37 12.84
C LYS A 456 29.02 -16.50 12.70
N LEU A 457 28.28 -16.36 13.80
CA LEU A 457 26.82 -16.41 13.77
C LEU A 457 26.23 -15.31 12.89
N ARG A 458 26.84 -14.11 12.91
CA ARG A 458 26.45 -13.01 12.01
C ARG A 458 26.58 -13.40 10.54
N VAL A 459 27.71 -13.96 10.14
CA VAL A 459 27.94 -14.42 8.75
C VAL A 459 26.94 -15.52 8.39
N ASP A 460 26.71 -16.49 9.29
CA ASP A 460 25.76 -17.57 9.08
C ASP A 460 24.34 -17.01 8.84
N VAL A 461 23.85 -16.10 9.70
CA VAL A 461 22.53 -15.47 9.54
C VAL A 461 22.45 -14.62 8.26
N LEU A 462 23.45 -13.78 7.98
CA LEU A 462 23.44 -12.93 6.79
C LEU A 462 23.49 -13.74 5.50
N SER A 463 24.19 -14.88 5.49
CA SER A 463 24.20 -15.80 4.34
C SER A 463 22.83 -16.42 4.08
N LEU A 464 22.07 -16.74 5.13
CA LEU A 464 20.69 -17.24 5.00
C LEU A 464 19.74 -16.18 4.43
N LEU A 465 20.00 -14.90 4.67
CA LEU A 465 19.16 -13.77 4.26
C LEU A 465 19.64 -13.08 2.98
N ALA A 466 20.68 -13.61 2.35
CA ALA A 466 21.24 -13.09 1.11
C ALA A 466 20.21 -13.24 -0.02
N THR A 467 19.86 -12.12 -0.66
CA THR A 467 18.90 -12.13 -1.77
C THR A 467 19.48 -12.70 -3.06
N GLU A 468 20.80 -12.70 -3.21
CA GLU A 468 21.51 -13.14 -4.42
C GLU A 468 21.33 -14.65 -4.68
N ASP A 469 21.14 -15.43 -3.61
CA ASP A 469 20.97 -16.88 -3.66
C ASP A 469 19.49 -17.31 -3.73
N LEU A 470 18.55 -16.36 -3.71
CA LEU A 470 17.12 -16.67 -3.79
C LEU A 470 16.71 -17.03 -5.23
N PRO A 471 15.77 -17.97 -5.39
CA PRO A 471 15.12 -18.21 -6.68
C PRO A 471 14.51 -16.93 -7.28
N PRO A 472 14.48 -16.77 -8.62
CA PRO A 472 14.21 -15.46 -9.25
C PRO A 472 12.87 -14.80 -8.86
N LEU A 473 11.79 -15.58 -8.75
CA LEU A 473 10.46 -15.01 -8.44
C LEU A 473 10.41 -14.55 -6.98
N LEU A 474 10.96 -15.35 -6.06
CA LEU A 474 11.07 -14.97 -4.65
C LEU A 474 12.03 -13.80 -4.45
N GLN A 475 13.14 -13.76 -5.20
CA GLN A 475 14.08 -12.64 -5.15
C GLN A 475 13.38 -11.33 -5.51
N GLU A 476 12.59 -11.31 -6.57
CA GLU A 476 11.82 -10.12 -6.98
C GLU A 476 10.80 -9.71 -5.91
N GLU A 477 10.02 -10.65 -5.37
CA GLU A 477 9.04 -10.39 -4.31
C GLU A 477 9.70 -9.83 -3.03
N VAL A 478 10.85 -10.39 -2.61
CA VAL A 478 11.58 -9.93 -1.43
C VAL A 478 12.16 -8.54 -1.64
N LEU A 479 12.69 -8.23 -2.83
CA LEU A 479 13.22 -6.90 -3.14
C LEU A 479 12.10 -5.84 -3.13
N LEU A 480 10.92 -6.17 -3.64
CA LEU A 480 9.75 -5.29 -3.59
C LEU A 480 9.31 -4.99 -2.15
N LEU A 481 9.27 -6.02 -1.30
CA LEU A 481 8.96 -5.83 0.12
C LEU A 481 10.03 -5.02 0.86
N ARG A 482 11.33 -5.26 0.58
CA ARG A 482 12.43 -4.46 1.14
C ARG A 482 12.30 -2.98 0.77
N ASP A 483 11.96 -2.68 -0.49
CA ASP A 483 11.74 -1.31 -0.95
C ASP A 483 10.55 -0.65 -0.24
N GLN A 484 9.47 -1.41 -0.01
CA GLN A 484 8.32 -0.93 0.76
C GLN A 484 8.66 -0.67 2.23
N PHE A 485 9.40 -1.58 2.88
CA PHE A 485 9.91 -1.39 4.24
C PHE A 485 10.79 -0.16 4.36
N HIS A 486 11.77 -0.04 3.46
CA HIS A 486 12.68 1.09 3.44
C HIS A 486 11.94 2.43 3.28
N PHE A 487 10.94 2.46 2.40
CA PHE A 487 10.11 3.65 2.20
C PHE A 487 9.34 4.04 3.47
N LEU A 488 8.65 3.07 4.09
CA LEU A 488 7.89 3.30 5.33
C LEU A 488 8.81 3.77 6.47
N MET A 489 9.99 3.17 6.60
CA MET A 489 10.93 3.45 7.69
C MET A 489 11.72 4.76 7.52
N GLN A 490 12.01 5.21 6.29
CA GLN A 490 12.87 6.39 6.07
C GLN A 490 12.16 7.66 5.61
N ARG A 491 11.08 7.57 4.83
CA ARG A 491 10.50 8.73 4.12
C ARG A 491 9.09 9.10 4.57
N CYS A 492 8.48 8.23 5.38
CA CYS A 492 7.09 8.29 5.77
C CYS A 492 6.91 8.29 7.30
N GLY A 493 7.70 9.09 8.02
CA GLY A 493 7.68 9.18 9.50
C GLY A 493 6.34 9.53 10.18
N ASP A 494 5.25 9.66 9.42
CA ASP A 494 3.88 9.96 9.88
C ASP A 494 2.81 8.97 9.35
N VAL A 495 3.23 7.85 8.75
CA VAL A 495 2.26 6.88 8.20
C VAL A 495 1.40 6.27 9.31
#